data_AF-A0A2S9F5L4-F1
#
_entry.id   AF-A0A2S9F5L4-F1
#
_cell.length_a   1.000
_cell.length_b   1.000
_cell.length_c   1.000
_cell.angle_alpha   90.00
_cell.angle_beta   90.00
_cell.angle_gamma   90.00
#
_symmetry.space_group_name_H-M   'P 1'
#
loop_
_entity.id
_entity.type
_entity.pdbx_description
1 polymer ?
#
loop_
_entity_poly.entity_id
_entity_poly.type
_entity_poly.pdbx_seq_one_letter_code
_entity_poly.pdbx_strand_id
1 'polypeptide(L)'
;MDFRAALLEQTRAFGDLIRSGDPATPVPTCGDWTLRQLFRHVGRGNRWAAQIISEHRNQPLDPHDVRDGKPPEDLDAAIEWLNSGAQLVIDAVGRV
;
A
#
# COMPACT_ATOMS: atom_id res chain seq x y z
N MET A 1 17.19 -10.88 8.39
CA MET A 1 16.35 -10.42 7.27
C MET A 1 16.29 -8.91 7.33
N ASP A 2 16.60 -8.22 6.24
CA ASP A 2 16.40 -6.76 6.17
C ASP A 2 14.93 -6.51 5.81
N PHE A 3 14.11 -6.19 6.83
CA PHE A 3 12.68 -5.95 6.65
C PHE A 3 12.39 -4.70 5.82
N ARG A 4 13.28 -3.70 5.84
CA ARG A 4 13.11 -2.47 5.05
C ARG A 4 13.26 -2.79 3.57
N ALA A 5 14.33 -3.51 3.23
CA ALA A 5 14.56 -3.99 1.87
C ALA A 5 13.41 -4.91 1.40
N ALA A 6 13.01 -5.87 2.24
CA ALA A 6 11.95 -6.81 1.90
C ALA A 6 10.60 -6.11 1.63
N LEU A 7 10.21 -5.11 2.44
CA LEU A 7 8.97 -4.37 2.20
C LEU A 7 8.98 -3.66 0.84
N LEU A 8 10.09 -3.01 0.50
CA LEU A 8 10.23 -2.30 -0.77
C LEU A 8 10.23 -3.27 -1.97
N GLU A 9 10.96 -4.38 -1.87
CA GLU A 9 11.04 -5.39 -2.92
C GLU A 9 9.68 -6.05 -3.17
N GLN A 10 9.00 -6.51 -2.12
CA GLN A 10 7.70 -7.17 -2.26
C GLN A 10 6.60 -6.21 -2.74
N THR A 11 6.67 -4.93 -2.33
CA THR A 11 5.73 -3.91 -2.84
C THR A 11 5.94 -3.66 -4.33
N ARG A 12 7.20 -3.58 -4.80
CA ARG A 12 7.51 -3.44 -6.24
C ARG A 12 7.05 -4.65 -7.04
N ALA A 13 7.36 -5.86 -6.57
CA ALA A 13 6.92 -7.09 -7.20
C ALA A 13 5.38 -7.15 -7.32
N PHE A 14 4.67 -6.68 -6.29
CA PHE A 14 3.22 -6.56 -6.35
C PHE A 14 2.77 -5.51 -7.37
N GLY A 15 3.40 -4.34 -7.42
CA GLY A 15 3.13 -3.32 -8.43
C GLY A 15 3.34 -3.80 -9.87
N ASP A 16 4.38 -4.60 -10.11
CA ASP A 16 4.64 -5.20 -11.42
C ASP A 16 3.57 -6.23 -11.79
N LEU A 17 3.10 -7.04 -10.83
CA LEU A 17 1.96 -7.93 -11.02
C LEU A 17 0.68 -7.15 -11.38
N ILE A 18 0.43 -6.00 -10.75
CA ILE A 18 -0.71 -5.13 -11.07
C ILE A 18 -0.59 -4.54 -12.48
N ARG A 19 0.63 -4.21 -12.93
CA ARG A 19 0.87 -3.68 -14.28
C ARG A 19 0.47 -4.67 -15.37
N SER A 20 0.80 -5.96 -15.19
CA SER A 20 0.57 -6.99 -16.22
C SER A 20 -0.69 -7.83 -16.01
N GLY A 21 -1.25 -7.86 -14.80
CA GLY A 21 -2.37 -8.72 -14.44
C GLY A 21 -3.75 -8.12 -14.78
N ASP A 22 -4.75 -8.98 -15.01
CA ASP A 22 -6.13 -8.54 -15.13
C ASP A 22 -6.65 -8.07 -13.74
N PRO A 23 -7.05 -6.80 -13.59
CA PRO A 23 -7.57 -6.27 -12.33
C PRO A 23 -8.81 -7.01 -11.79
N ALA A 24 -9.57 -7.69 -12.64
CA ALA A 24 -10.75 -8.48 -12.25
C ALA A 24 -10.41 -9.90 -11.77
N THR A 25 -9.13 -10.32 -11.85
CA THR A 25 -8.68 -11.63 -11.39
C THR A 25 -9.04 -11.86 -9.92
N PRO A 26 -9.78 -12.93 -9.56
CA PRO A 26 -10.08 -13.26 -8.17
C PRO A 26 -8.81 -13.60 -7.38
N VAL A 27 -8.78 -13.27 -6.09
CA VAL A 27 -7.72 -13.63 -5.15
C VAL A 27 -8.29 -14.68 -4.18
N PRO A 28 -8.04 -15.99 -4.41
CA PRO A 28 -8.77 -17.07 -3.71
C PRO A 28 -8.65 -17.05 -2.18
N THR A 29 -7.54 -16.52 -1.66
CA THR A 29 -7.27 -16.42 -0.22
C THR A 29 -7.88 -15.18 0.42
N CYS A 30 -8.48 -14.28 -0.37
CA CYS A 30 -9.08 -13.02 0.08
C CYS A 30 -10.61 -12.99 -0.11
N GLY A 31 -11.26 -14.15 -0.14
CA GLY A 31 -12.71 -14.25 -0.36
C GLY A 31 -13.10 -13.73 -1.74
N ASP A 32 -14.09 -12.84 -1.81
CA ASP A 32 -14.63 -12.30 -3.06
C ASP A 32 -13.79 -11.15 -3.65
N TRP A 33 -12.54 -11.00 -3.19
CA TRP A 33 -11.69 -9.91 -3.66
C TRP A 33 -11.09 -10.19 -5.03
N THR A 34 -11.05 -9.14 -5.83
CA THR A 34 -10.28 -9.05 -7.07
C THR A 34 -8.89 -8.47 -6.81
N LEU A 35 -7.98 -8.67 -7.76
CA LEU A 35 -6.64 -8.10 -7.73
C LEU A 35 -6.67 -6.57 -7.55
N ARG A 36 -7.65 -5.89 -8.16
CA ARG A 36 -7.89 -4.44 -7.97
C ARG A 36 -8.22 -4.06 -6.53
N GLN A 37 -9.06 -4.87 -5.87
CA GLN A 37 -9.44 -4.61 -4.47
C GLN A 37 -8.25 -4.85 -3.54
N LEU A 38 -7.49 -5.92 -3.76
CA LEU A 38 -6.27 -6.18 -3.01
C LEU A 38 -5.26 -5.04 -3.17
N PHE A 39 -5.03 -4.57 -4.41
CA PHE A 39 -4.16 -3.43 -4.71
C PHE A 39 -4.52 -2.19 -3.91
N ARG A 40 -5.80 -1.78 -3.96
CA ARG A 40 -6.32 -0.62 -3.21
C ARG A 40 -6.15 -0.80 -1.70
N HIS A 41 -6.38 -2.01 -1.19
CA HIS A 41 -6.25 -2.32 0.22
C HIS A 41 -4.81 -2.18 0.71
N VAL A 42 -3.87 -2.87 0.05
CA VAL A 42 -2.45 -2.89 0.44
C VAL A 42 -1.83 -1.49 0.32
N GLY A 43 -2.07 -0.78 -0.79
CA GLY A 43 -1.51 0.55 -0.97
C GLY A 43 -2.01 1.56 0.06
N ARG A 44 -3.31 1.52 0.41
CA ARG A 44 -3.85 2.34 1.50
C ARG A 44 -3.30 1.91 2.86
N GLY A 45 -3.12 0.61 3.08
CA GLY A 45 -2.54 0.05 4.30
C GLY A 45 -1.15 0.60 4.61
N ASN A 46 -0.29 0.71 3.59
CA ASN A 46 1.03 1.33 3.76
C ASN A 46 0.94 2.80 4.21
N ARG A 47 0.05 3.60 3.58
CA ARG A 47 -0.16 5.01 3.96
C ARG A 47 -0.78 5.16 5.34
N TRP A 48 -1.72 4.28 5.68
CA TRP A 48 -2.34 4.21 7.00
C TRP A 48 -1.30 3.95 8.09
N ALA A 49 -0.43 2.96 7.89
CA ALA A 49 0.66 2.64 8.80
C ALA A 49 1.65 3.81 8.94
N ALA A 50 2.08 4.40 7.81
CA ALA A 50 2.97 5.55 7.82
C ALA A 50 2.38 6.74 8.60
N GLN A 51 1.10 7.02 8.41
CA GLN A 51 0.41 8.12 9.11
C GLN A 51 0.33 7.85 10.61
N ILE A 52 -0.08 6.65 11.03
CA ILE A 52 -0.13 6.25 12.45
C ILE A 52 1.23 6.47 13.13
N ILE A 53 2.31 6.01 12.49
CA ILE A 53 3.67 6.12 13.02
C ILE A 53 4.09 7.59 13.09
N SER A 54 3.94 8.33 11.99
CA SER A 54 4.36 9.73 11.91
C SER A 54 3.64 10.66 12.88
N GLU A 55 2.39 10.36 13.23
CA GLU A 55 1.57 11.15 14.15
C GLU A 55 1.61 10.63 15.59
N HIS A 56 2.38 9.55 15.85
CA HIS A 56 2.46 8.90 17.16
C HIS A 56 1.06 8.59 17.73
N ARG A 57 0.15 8.11 16.87
CA ARG A 57 -1.26 7.96 17.24
C ARG A 57 -1.44 6.89 18.31
N ASN A 58 -2.21 7.26 19.32
CA ASN A 58 -2.64 6.45 20.45
C ASN A 58 -4.15 6.10 20.36
N GLN A 59 -4.80 6.48 19.26
CA GLN A 59 -6.17 6.08 18.91
C GLN A 59 -6.21 5.60 17.46
N PRO A 60 -7.15 4.69 17.10
CA PRO A 60 -7.31 4.22 15.73
C PRO A 60 -7.46 5.37 14.73
N LEU A 61 -6.88 5.21 13.54
CA LEU A 61 -7.11 6.09 12.41
C LEU A 61 -8.18 5.46 11.51
N ASP A 62 -9.24 6.19 11.20
CA ASP A 62 -10.25 5.74 10.25
C ASP A 62 -9.62 5.59 8.85
N PRO A 63 -9.81 4.46 8.14
CA PRO A 63 -9.34 4.29 6.77
C PRO A 63 -9.82 5.36 5.77
N HIS A 64 -10.89 6.11 6.07
CA HIS A 64 -11.37 7.24 5.28
C HIS A 64 -10.55 8.52 5.48
N ASP A 65 -9.87 8.65 6.62
CA ASP A 65 -9.06 9.81 7.00
C ASP A 65 -7.58 9.65 6.64
N VAL A 66 -7.21 8.56 5.96
CA VAL A 66 -5.85 8.33 5.46
C VAL A 66 -5.52 9.37 4.40
N ARG A 67 -4.51 10.20 4.66
CA ARG A 67 -3.99 11.17 3.69
C ARG A 67 -3.56 10.45 2.41
N ASP A 68 -4.07 10.93 1.28
CA ASP A 68 -3.87 10.33 -0.04
C ASP A 68 -4.20 8.82 -0.06
N GLY A 69 -5.22 8.40 0.70
CA GLY A 69 -5.56 6.99 0.89
C GLY A 69 -6.21 6.29 -0.32
N LYS A 70 -6.37 6.97 -1.46
CA LYS A 70 -6.95 6.42 -2.69
C LYS A 70 -5.94 6.52 -3.83
N PRO A 71 -5.79 5.46 -4.66
CA PRO A 71 -4.93 5.54 -5.83
C PRO A 71 -5.54 6.48 -6.88
N PRO A 72 -4.71 7.13 -7.71
CA PRO A 72 -5.15 7.80 -8.94
C PRO A 72 -5.74 6.79 -9.95
N GLU A 73 -6.43 7.31 -10.97
CA GLU A 73 -7.05 6.48 -12.02
C GLU A 73 -6.04 5.94 -13.04
N ASP A 74 -5.01 6.73 -13.33
CA ASP A 74 -3.90 6.32 -14.20
C ASP A 74 -3.10 5.17 -13.56
N LEU A 75 -2.81 4.13 -14.34
CA LEU A 75 -2.22 2.91 -13.83
C LEU A 75 -0.78 3.11 -13.35
N ASP A 76 0.04 3.86 -14.09
CA ASP A 76 1.44 4.08 -13.72
C ASP A 76 1.52 4.99 -12.48
N ALA A 77 0.69 6.02 -12.42
CA ALA A 77 0.55 6.85 -11.22
C ALA A 77 0.04 6.03 -10.02
N ALA A 78 -0.83 5.04 -10.23
CA ALA A 78 -1.33 4.18 -9.17
C ALA A 78 -0.25 3.23 -8.64
N ILE A 79 0.59 2.67 -9.52
CA ILE A 79 1.73 1.86 -9.13
C ILE A 79 2.75 2.70 -8.35
N GLU A 80 3.02 3.92 -8.80
CA GLU A 80 3.89 4.84 -8.04
C GLU A 80 3.29 5.19 -6.68
N TRP A 81 1.98 5.41 -6.61
CA TRP A 81 1.27 5.62 -5.36
C TRP A 81 1.44 4.46 -4.36
N LEU A 82 1.43 3.20 -4.84
CA LEU A 82 1.69 2.01 -4.03
C LEU A 82 3.13 1.97 -3.53
N ASN A 83 4.10 2.16 -4.43
CA ASN A 83 5.54 2.11 -4.12
C ASN A 83 5.93 3.21 -3.13
N SER A 84 5.51 4.44 -3.39
CA SER A 84 5.70 5.58 -2.50
C SER A 84 5.06 5.34 -1.12
N GLY A 85 3.93 4.61 -1.05
CA GLY A 85 3.32 4.23 0.22
C GLY A 85 4.25 3.41 1.11
N ALA A 86 4.94 2.41 0.55
CA ALA A 86 5.91 1.61 1.30
C ALA A 86 7.11 2.45 1.75
N GLN A 87 7.60 3.35 0.89
CA GLN A 87 8.69 4.26 1.26
C GLN A 87 8.31 5.16 2.45
N LEU A 88 7.07 5.68 2.49
CA LEU A 88 6.59 6.48 3.61
C LEU A 88 6.61 5.72 4.95
N VAL A 89 6.35 4.41 4.94
CA VAL A 89 6.47 3.59 6.16
C VAL A 89 7.92 3.55 6.64
N ILE A 90 8.87 3.30 5.73
CA ILE A 90 10.30 3.25 6.04
C ILE A 90 10.80 4.59 6.58
N ASP A 91 10.38 5.69 5.95
CA ASP A 91 10.73 7.04 6.36
C ASP A 91 10.14 7.38 7.74
N ALA A 92 8.87 7.01 7.99
CA ALA A 92 8.21 7.24 9.27
C ALA A 92 8.93 6.48 10.40
N VAL A 93 9.26 5.20 10.21
CA VAL A 93 9.99 4.40 11.20
C VAL A 93 11.43 4.90 11.40
N GLY A 94 12.05 5.50 10.37
CA GLY A 94 13.41 6.04 10.47
C GLY A 94 13.53 7.33 11.30
N ARG A 95 12.40 7.95 11.67
CA ARG A 95 12.35 9.21 12.43
C ARG A 95 11.97 9.01 13.91
N VAL A 96 11.69 7.77 14.31
CA VAL A 96 11.33 7.40 15.69
C VAL A 96 12.56 6.98 16.48
#